data_AF-I1HRX8-F1
#
_entry.id   AF-I1HRX8-F1
#
_cell.length_a   1.000
_cell.length_b   1.000
_cell.length_c   1.000
_cell.angle_alpha   90.00
_cell.angle_beta   90.00
_cell.angle_gamma   90.00
#
_symmetry.space_group_name_H-M   'P 1'
#
loop_
_entity.id
_entity.type
_entity.pdbx_description
1 polymer ?
#
loop_
_entity_poly.entity_id
_entity_poly.type
_entity_poly.pdbx_seq_one_letter_code
_entity_poly.pdbx_strand_id
1 'polypeptide(L)'
;MEGVAWKQRSPATCPPIRCIVKLGGAAITNKGELESIDQDSLRSTCAQLRQAMSDPAAKGKVMGMDWSRRFGDPADPVVDAEGFADMPGIGLDSNFIVVHGAGSFGHFQASRSGVHKGGLHSTLVKAGFVATRISVTSLNQEIVRALAREGIPSVGMPPFACGWSTQQRNLASADASQIIQSLHAGFVPVLHGDAVFDELLDCTILSGDVIIRHLAQLLTPKYVVFLTDVHGVYDRPPTDPDAVLLREIEVDDNGGWSVVKPALQDNGKGVEISVASHDTTGGMETKILEAAAIARLGVDVYITKVDTEHSLRALKGAVNTCSDDWLGTVIRSAK
;
A
#
# COMPACT_ATOMS: atom_id res chain seq x y z
N MET A 1 2.42 47.65 -7.81
CA MET A 1 2.70 46.24 -7.44
C MET A 1 1.60 45.80 -6.48
N GLU A 2 0.48 45.36 -7.05
CA GLU A 2 -0.62 44.81 -6.25
C GLU A 2 -0.37 43.32 -6.06
N GLY A 3 -0.28 42.90 -4.80
CA GLY A 3 -0.13 41.50 -4.43
C GLY A 3 -1.38 40.72 -4.78
N VAL A 4 -1.22 39.67 -5.58
CA VAL A 4 -2.28 38.70 -5.84
C VAL A 4 -2.53 37.93 -4.56
N ALA A 5 -3.61 38.29 -3.86
CA ALA A 5 -4.12 37.52 -2.75
C ALA A 5 -4.51 36.13 -3.24
N TRP A 6 -3.83 35.10 -2.74
CA TRP A 6 -4.24 33.71 -2.91
C TRP A 6 -5.58 33.53 -2.19
N LYS A 7 -6.69 33.65 -2.93
CA LYS A 7 -7.99 33.23 -2.42
C LYS A 7 -7.87 31.76 -2.05
N GLN A 8 -7.89 31.46 -0.74
CA GLN A 8 -8.16 30.12 -0.24
C GLN A 8 -9.45 29.66 -0.93
N ARG A 9 -9.32 28.70 -1.85
CA ARG A 9 -10.48 27.94 -2.32
C ARG A 9 -11.10 27.35 -1.05
N SER A 10 -12.43 27.47 -0.91
CA SER A 10 -13.21 26.70 0.08
C SER A 10 -12.68 25.26 0.10
N PRO A 11 -12.69 24.53 1.25
CA PRO A 11 -12.19 23.16 1.28
C PRO A 11 -13.02 22.36 0.28
N ALA A 12 -12.46 22.17 -0.92
CA ALA A 12 -13.06 21.34 -1.92
C ALA A 12 -13.10 19.96 -1.27
N THR A 13 -14.28 19.36 -1.22
CA THR A 13 -14.43 17.97 -0.81
C THR A 13 -13.43 17.14 -1.61
N CYS A 14 -12.62 16.33 -0.94
CA CYS A 14 -11.63 15.45 -1.58
C CYS A 14 -12.30 14.70 -2.75
N PRO A 15 -11.65 14.54 -3.92
CA PRO A 15 -12.22 13.74 -4.99
C PRO A 15 -12.54 12.34 -4.45
N PRO A 16 -13.62 11.69 -4.94
CA PRO A 16 -14.00 10.37 -4.46
C PRO A 16 -12.89 9.37 -4.76
N ILE A 17 -12.31 8.78 -3.72
CA ILE A 17 -11.22 7.81 -3.87
C ILE A 17 -11.79 6.49 -4.36
N ARG A 18 -11.26 5.99 -5.47
CA ARG A 18 -11.69 4.70 -6.01
C ARG A 18 -11.05 3.57 -5.24
N CYS A 19 -9.74 3.62 -5.03
CA CYS A 19 -9.00 2.53 -4.44
C CYS A 19 -7.80 3.02 -3.63
N ILE A 20 -7.57 2.40 -2.47
CA ILE A 20 -6.28 2.45 -1.78
C ILE A 20 -5.64 1.07 -1.94
N VAL A 21 -4.40 1.04 -2.44
CA VAL A 21 -3.67 -0.19 -2.75
C VAL A 21 -2.47 -0.35 -1.82
N LYS A 22 -2.42 -1.46 -1.09
CA LYS A 22 -1.24 -1.91 -0.38
C LYS A 22 -0.36 -2.75 -1.30
N LEU A 23 0.87 -2.33 -1.52
CA LEU A 23 1.92 -3.21 -2.01
C LEU A 23 2.58 -3.88 -0.79
N GLY A 24 2.31 -5.16 -0.58
CA GLY A 24 3.00 -5.95 0.43
C GLY A 24 4.50 -5.95 0.15
N GLY A 25 5.34 -5.77 1.18
CA GLY A 25 6.80 -5.74 0.97
C GLY A 25 7.28 -7.01 0.26
N ALA A 26 6.74 -8.16 0.65
CA ALA A 26 6.98 -9.45 0.03
C ALA A 26 6.60 -9.55 -1.46
N ALA A 27 5.63 -8.75 -1.88
CA ALA A 27 5.04 -8.82 -3.21
C ALA A 27 5.91 -8.13 -4.26
N ILE A 28 6.84 -7.27 -3.84
CA ILE A 28 7.68 -6.46 -4.73
C ILE A 28 9.16 -6.49 -4.32
N THR A 29 9.52 -7.22 -3.27
CA THR A 29 10.91 -7.37 -2.81
C THR A 29 11.23 -8.82 -2.49
N ASN A 30 12.51 -9.18 -2.64
CA ASN A 30 13.01 -10.52 -2.33
C ASN A 30 13.26 -10.64 -0.81
N LYS A 31 12.34 -11.26 -0.07
CA LYS A 31 12.37 -11.38 1.40
C LYS A 31 13.70 -11.85 1.99
N GLY A 32 14.42 -12.73 1.28
CA GLY A 32 15.69 -13.31 1.75
C GLY A 32 16.94 -12.49 1.42
N GLU A 33 16.80 -11.43 0.63
CA GLU A 33 17.91 -10.66 0.09
C GLU A 33 17.78 -9.19 0.49
N LEU A 34 18.75 -8.71 1.26
CA LEU A 34 18.78 -7.33 1.75
C LEU A 34 18.67 -6.34 0.59
N GLU A 35 17.71 -5.42 0.68
CA GLU A 35 17.52 -4.33 -0.29
C GLU A 35 17.42 -4.80 -1.76
N SER A 36 16.76 -5.94 -1.96
CA SER A 36 16.55 -6.55 -3.27
C SER A 36 15.09 -6.45 -3.70
N ILE A 37 14.85 -5.90 -4.90
CA ILE A 37 13.52 -5.73 -5.52
C ILE A 37 13.25 -6.89 -6.47
N ASP A 38 12.03 -7.42 -6.44
CA ASP A 38 11.53 -8.30 -7.50
C ASP A 38 11.06 -7.42 -8.67
N GLN A 39 11.93 -7.25 -9.67
CA GLN A 39 11.70 -6.35 -10.80
C GLN A 39 10.55 -6.79 -11.69
N ASP A 40 10.29 -8.09 -11.78
CA ASP A 40 9.24 -8.62 -12.65
C ASP A 40 7.87 -8.44 -11.99
N SER A 41 7.77 -8.77 -10.69
CA SER A 41 6.56 -8.49 -9.90
C SER A 41 6.26 -6.99 -9.82
N LEU A 42 7.28 -6.13 -9.63
CA LEU A 42 7.09 -4.67 -9.61
C LEU A 42 6.60 -4.15 -10.96
N ARG A 43 7.21 -4.58 -12.08
CA ARG A 43 6.79 -4.17 -13.43
C ARG A 43 5.37 -4.63 -13.74
N SER A 44 5.04 -5.89 -13.50
CA SER A 44 3.69 -6.43 -13.68
C SER A 44 2.66 -5.66 -12.85
N THR A 45 2.98 -5.38 -11.58
CA THR A 45 2.11 -4.61 -10.68
C THR A 45 1.86 -3.19 -11.19
N CYS A 46 2.89 -2.49 -11.67
CA CYS A 46 2.74 -1.13 -12.21
C CYS A 46 1.89 -1.13 -13.49
N ALA A 47 2.09 -2.11 -14.39
CA ALA A 47 1.29 -2.27 -15.60
C ALA A 47 -0.19 -2.55 -15.28
N GLN A 48 -0.46 -3.43 -14.30
CA GLN A 48 -1.84 -3.72 -13.86
C GLN A 48 -2.52 -2.52 -13.19
N LEU A 49 -1.78 -1.75 -12.38
CA LEU A 49 -2.27 -0.48 -11.83
C LEU A 49 -2.63 0.51 -12.95
N ARG A 50 -1.73 0.69 -13.92
CA ARG A 50 -1.97 1.54 -15.09
C ARG A 50 -3.22 1.09 -15.84
N GLN A 51 -3.35 -0.22 -16.10
CA GLN A 51 -4.52 -0.78 -16.77
C GLN A 51 -5.81 -0.59 -15.97
N ALA A 52 -5.77 -0.69 -14.64
CA ALA A 52 -6.92 -0.44 -13.80
C ALA A 52 -7.34 1.05 -13.82
N MET A 53 -6.39 1.97 -13.82
CA MET A 53 -6.66 3.42 -13.83
C MET A 53 -7.08 3.94 -15.23
N SER A 54 -6.81 3.17 -16.29
CA SER A 54 -7.08 3.60 -17.67
C SER A 54 -8.55 3.42 -18.06
N ASP A 55 -9.07 4.38 -18.83
CA ASP A 55 -10.34 4.20 -19.55
C ASP A 55 -10.14 3.12 -20.65
N PRO A 56 -10.97 2.07 -20.71
CA PRO A 56 -10.93 1.06 -21.78
C PRO A 56 -11.00 1.66 -23.20
N ALA A 57 -11.59 2.85 -23.35
CA ALA A 57 -11.70 3.56 -24.63
C ALA A 57 -10.47 4.42 -24.97
N ALA A 58 -9.56 4.66 -24.02
CA ALA A 58 -8.35 5.45 -24.24
C ALA A 58 -7.39 4.70 -25.18
N LYS A 59 -7.28 5.18 -26.43
CA LYS A 59 -6.31 4.72 -27.41
C LYS A 59 -5.13 5.68 -27.44
N GLY A 60 -3.94 5.21 -27.11
CA GLY A 60 -2.73 6.03 -27.13
C GLY A 60 -1.51 5.25 -26.68
N LYS A 61 -0.33 5.76 -27.05
CA LYS A 61 0.94 5.24 -26.55
C LYS A 61 1.07 5.61 -25.07
N VAL A 62 1.45 4.66 -24.21
CA VAL A 62 1.81 4.96 -22.81
C VAL A 62 3.08 5.80 -22.83
N MET A 63 3.02 6.97 -22.19
CA MET A 63 4.15 7.89 -22.07
C MET A 63 4.61 7.90 -20.61
N GLY A 64 5.84 7.44 -20.37
CA GLY A 64 6.45 7.46 -19.05
C GLY A 64 6.80 8.89 -18.62
N MET A 65 6.59 9.18 -17.33
CA MET A 65 6.81 10.48 -16.69
C MET A 65 8.15 10.58 -15.94
N ASP A 66 8.91 9.48 -15.81
CA ASP A 66 10.25 9.51 -15.20
C ASP A 66 11.33 9.94 -16.20
N TRP A 67 11.40 11.25 -16.43
CA TRP A 67 12.46 11.93 -17.17
C TRP A 67 13.74 12.23 -16.36
N SER A 68 13.82 11.80 -15.09
CA SER A 68 14.92 12.17 -14.19
C SER A 68 16.27 11.48 -14.53
N ARG A 69 16.23 10.41 -15.33
CA ARG A 69 17.34 9.56 -15.84
C ARG A 69 18.42 9.19 -14.81
N ARG A 70 18.65 7.90 -14.56
CA ARG A 70 19.89 7.46 -13.90
C ARG A 70 20.98 7.16 -14.92
N PHE A 71 22.22 7.40 -14.52
CA PHE A 71 23.37 6.95 -15.27
C PHE A 71 23.29 5.43 -15.46
N GLY A 72 23.28 4.96 -16.71
CA GLY A 72 23.16 3.54 -17.05
C GLY A 72 21.74 3.00 -17.16
N ASP A 73 20.69 3.81 -16.96
CA ASP A 73 19.32 3.39 -17.32
C ASP A 73 19.26 3.15 -18.84
N PRO A 74 18.74 2.01 -19.32
CA PRO A 74 18.50 1.81 -20.74
C PRO A 74 17.57 2.92 -21.23
N ALA A 75 17.99 3.62 -22.28
CA ALA A 75 17.24 4.73 -22.84
C ALA A 75 15.95 4.20 -23.49
N ASP A 76 14.86 4.12 -22.73
CA ASP A 76 13.55 4.20 -23.36
C ASP A 76 13.45 5.56 -24.07
N PRO A 77 12.82 5.62 -25.25
CA PRO A 77 12.82 6.82 -26.07
C PRO A 77 12.28 7.98 -25.23
N VAL A 78 13.09 9.04 -25.19
CA VAL A 78 12.82 10.30 -24.51
C VAL A 78 11.40 10.72 -24.83
N VAL A 79 10.51 10.62 -23.86
CA VAL A 79 9.39 11.55 -23.83
C VAL A 79 10.00 12.82 -23.28
N ASP A 80 10.33 13.75 -24.17
CA ASP A 80 10.72 15.09 -23.78
C ASP A 80 9.50 15.81 -23.17
N ALA A 81 9.75 16.91 -22.47
CA ALA A 81 8.66 17.74 -21.94
C ALA A 81 7.70 18.19 -23.06
N GLU A 82 8.20 18.28 -24.30
CA GLU A 82 7.46 18.70 -25.49
C GLU A 82 6.34 17.71 -25.82
N GLY A 83 6.57 16.40 -25.65
CA GLY A 83 5.55 15.36 -25.83
C GLY A 83 4.36 15.43 -24.86
N PHE A 84 4.49 16.12 -23.72
CA PHE A 84 3.39 16.35 -22.78
C PHE A 84 2.65 17.67 -23.03
N ALA A 85 3.27 18.63 -23.71
CA ALA A 85 2.71 19.97 -23.91
C ALA A 85 1.41 19.95 -24.73
N ASP A 86 1.30 19.01 -25.68
CA ASP A 86 0.17 18.90 -26.60
C ASP A 86 -0.91 17.89 -26.11
N MET A 87 -0.74 17.30 -24.93
CA MET A 87 -1.68 16.32 -24.39
C MET A 87 -2.90 17.00 -23.73
N PRO A 88 -4.14 16.68 -24.15
CA PRO A 88 -5.35 17.24 -23.54
C PRO A 88 -5.59 16.76 -22.10
N GLY A 89 -4.88 15.71 -21.67
CA GLY A 89 -4.90 15.13 -20.33
C GLY A 89 -4.20 13.77 -20.31
N ILE A 90 -3.93 13.23 -19.13
CA ILE A 90 -3.21 11.95 -18.94
C ILE A 90 -4.11 10.73 -19.28
N GLY A 91 -5.43 10.92 -19.37
CA GLY A 91 -6.39 9.84 -19.67
C GLY A 91 -6.44 8.77 -18.58
N LEU A 92 -6.22 9.17 -17.33
CA LEU A 92 -6.17 8.30 -16.17
C LEU A 92 -7.14 8.75 -15.08
N ASP A 93 -7.84 7.78 -14.50
CA ASP A 93 -8.52 7.93 -13.22
C ASP A 93 -7.49 7.83 -12.09
N SER A 94 -6.91 8.97 -11.72
CA SER A 94 -5.87 9.09 -10.68
C SER A 94 -6.41 9.06 -9.25
N ASN A 95 -7.68 8.66 -9.04
CA ASN A 95 -8.31 8.58 -7.71
C ASN A 95 -7.84 7.34 -6.92
N PHE A 96 -6.52 7.14 -6.88
CA PHE A 96 -5.82 6.04 -6.23
C PHE A 96 -4.82 6.57 -5.22
N ILE A 97 -4.59 5.80 -4.17
CA ILE A 97 -3.45 5.96 -3.27
C ILE A 97 -2.70 4.64 -3.23
N VAL A 98 -1.37 4.70 -3.31
CA VAL A 98 -0.51 3.53 -3.17
C VAL A 98 0.21 3.61 -1.83
N VAL A 99 0.24 2.51 -1.07
CA VAL A 99 1.02 2.39 0.15
C VAL A 99 1.86 1.13 0.07
N HIS A 100 3.18 1.20 0.20
CA HIS A 100 4.02 0.00 0.19
C HIS A 100 4.57 -0.37 1.57
N GLY A 101 4.95 -1.63 1.72
CA GLY A 101 5.59 -2.13 2.94
C GLY A 101 7.09 -1.89 2.87
N ALA A 102 7.77 -2.07 4.00
CA ALA A 102 9.22 -2.03 4.06
C ALA A 102 9.85 -3.16 3.22
N GLY A 103 9.32 -4.38 3.29
CA GLY A 103 9.88 -5.51 2.54
C GLY A 103 11.31 -5.80 2.98
N SER A 104 12.18 -6.15 2.04
CA SER A 104 13.61 -6.31 2.32
C SER A 104 14.34 -5.00 2.63
N PHE A 105 13.65 -3.85 2.56
CA PHE A 105 14.17 -2.53 2.88
C PHE A 105 13.62 -2.03 4.22
N GLY A 106 14.45 -1.93 5.25
CA GLY A 106 14.09 -1.40 6.56
C GLY A 106 13.83 -2.46 7.63
N HIS A 107 13.27 -3.64 7.32
CA HIS A 107 13.05 -4.70 8.32
C HIS A 107 14.37 -5.16 8.98
N PHE A 108 15.41 -5.36 8.18
CA PHE A 108 16.73 -5.80 8.68
C PHE A 108 17.33 -4.75 9.62
N GLN A 109 17.30 -3.48 9.22
CA GLN A 109 17.87 -2.35 9.96
C GLN A 109 17.09 -2.12 11.26
N ALA A 110 15.75 -2.05 11.20
CA ALA A 110 14.88 -1.75 12.33
C ALA A 110 14.86 -2.87 13.38
N SER A 111 14.89 -4.12 12.96
CA SER A 111 14.93 -5.28 13.85
C SER A 111 16.26 -5.36 14.59
N ARG A 112 17.38 -5.26 13.86
CA ARG A 112 18.74 -5.36 14.41
C ARG A 112 19.08 -4.25 15.40
N SER A 113 18.55 -3.05 15.19
CA SER A 113 18.84 -1.87 16.02
C SER A 113 17.81 -1.60 17.12
N GLY A 114 16.65 -2.26 17.08
CA GLY A 114 15.58 -2.06 18.06
C GLY A 114 14.75 -0.79 17.84
N VAL A 115 14.73 -0.19 16.65
CA VAL A 115 13.95 1.04 16.35
C VAL A 115 12.48 0.92 16.73
N HIS A 116 11.86 -0.24 16.50
CA HIS A 116 10.47 -0.53 16.89
C HIS A 116 10.22 -0.45 18.40
N LYS A 117 11.26 -0.55 19.23
CA LYS A 117 11.19 -0.46 20.70
C LYS A 117 11.37 0.96 21.22
N GLY A 118 11.84 1.89 20.39
CA GLY A 118 12.14 3.26 20.80
C GLY A 118 13.48 3.43 21.51
N GLY A 119 13.68 4.61 22.10
CA GLY A 119 14.88 4.97 22.85
C GLY A 119 15.97 5.63 22.00
N LEU A 120 15.67 6.80 21.42
CA LEU A 120 16.62 7.54 20.57
C LEU A 120 17.85 8.08 21.34
N HIS A 121 17.86 7.99 22.66
CA HIS A 121 19.04 8.23 23.49
C HIS A 121 20.15 7.19 23.25
N SER A 122 19.80 5.97 22.82
CA SER A 122 20.77 4.95 22.41
C SER A 122 21.35 5.26 21.03
N THR A 123 22.68 5.35 20.92
CA THR A 123 23.36 5.55 19.63
C THR A 123 23.04 4.45 18.62
N LEU A 124 22.84 3.21 19.07
CA LEU A 124 22.47 2.09 18.20
C LEU A 124 21.08 2.29 17.60
N VAL A 125 20.09 2.67 18.43
CA VAL A 125 18.71 2.93 17.97
C VAL A 125 18.70 4.13 17.03
N LYS A 126 19.42 5.21 17.37
CA LYS A 126 19.54 6.40 16.52
C LYS A 126 20.16 6.08 15.16
N ALA A 127 21.27 5.36 15.12
CA ALA A 127 21.89 4.91 13.87
C ALA A 127 20.95 3.96 13.08
N GLY A 128 20.25 3.09 13.78
CA GLY A 128 19.21 2.22 13.23
C GLY A 128 18.06 2.99 12.59
N PHE A 129 17.58 4.05 13.23
CA PHE A 129 16.52 4.91 12.72
C PHE A 129 16.96 5.55 11.40
N VAL A 130 18.17 6.11 11.36
CA VAL A 130 18.76 6.67 10.12
C VAL A 130 18.85 5.62 9.02
N ALA A 131 19.43 4.44 9.32
CA ALA A 131 19.60 3.38 8.32
C ALA A 131 18.26 2.84 7.81
N THR A 132 17.28 2.65 8.69
CA THR A 132 15.92 2.21 8.33
C THR A 132 15.27 3.21 7.37
N ARG A 133 15.39 4.51 7.65
CA ARG A 133 14.82 5.58 6.82
C ARG A 133 15.47 5.69 5.46
N ILE A 134 16.80 5.64 5.38
CA ILE A 134 17.51 5.61 4.11
C ILE A 134 17.03 4.44 3.25
N SER A 135 16.95 3.25 3.85
CA SER A 135 16.54 2.02 3.16
C SER A 135 15.11 2.11 2.62
N VAL A 136 14.12 2.39 3.48
CA VAL A 136 12.72 2.39 3.06
C VAL A 136 12.37 3.53 2.11
N THR A 137 13.01 4.69 2.26
CA THR A 137 12.84 5.83 1.32
C THR A 137 13.48 5.50 -0.04
N SER A 138 14.55 4.70 -0.07
CA SER A 138 15.14 4.23 -1.32
C SER A 138 14.17 3.30 -2.07
N LEU A 139 13.54 2.35 -1.37
CA LEU A 139 12.49 1.51 -1.95
C LEU A 139 11.33 2.35 -2.49
N ASN A 140 10.88 3.35 -1.73
CA ASN A 140 9.82 4.26 -2.16
C ASN A 140 10.18 4.96 -3.48
N GLN A 141 11.41 5.43 -3.60
CA GLN A 141 11.86 6.07 -4.84
C GLN A 141 11.86 5.10 -6.03
N GLU A 142 12.28 3.84 -5.85
CA GLU A 142 12.22 2.86 -6.94
C GLU A 142 10.79 2.58 -7.38
N ILE A 143 9.84 2.46 -6.45
CA ILE A 143 8.42 2.24 -6.75
C ILE A 143 7.82 3.45 -7.45
N VAL A 144 8.05 4.67 -6.95
CA VAL A 144 7.59 5.91 -7.58
C VAL A 144 8.13 6.03 -9.01
N ARG A 145 9.39 5.66 -9.24
CA ARG A 145 9.96 5.65 -10.60
C ARG A 145 9.32 4.59 -11.49
N ALA A 146 9.09 3.39 -10.98
CA ALA A 146 8.43 2.33 -11.75
C ALA A 146 7.01 2.72 -12.17
N LEU A 147 6.21 3.29 -11.26
CA LEU A 147 4.88 3.82 -11.55
C LEU A 147 4.93 4.95 -12.58
N ALA A 148 5.85 5.91 -12.39
CA ALA A 148 6.05 7.01 -13.32
C ALA A 148 6.44 6.54 -14.72
N ARG A 149 7.30 5.51 -14.85
CA ARG A 149 7.67 4.91 -16.15
C ARG A 149 6.46 4.28 -16.88
N GLU A 150 5.49 3.74 -16.14
CA GLU A 150 4.20 3.28 -16.67
C GLU A 150 3.19 4.41 -16.94
N GLY A 151 3.62 5.67 -16.83
CA GLY A 151 2.82 6.86 -17.10
C GLY A 151 1.78 7.17 -16.01
N ILE A 152 1.97 6.65 -14.80
CA ILE A 152 1.19 7.01 -13.62
C ILE A 152 1.81 8.28 -13.00
N PRO A 153 1.05 9.36 -12.72
CA PRO A 153 1.57 10.58 -12.13
C PRO A 153 1.84 10.40 -10.63
N SER A 154 2.77 9.52 -10.28
CA SER A 154 3.07 9.10 -8.91
C SER A 154 3.99 10.09 -8.19
N VAL A 155 3.66 10.42 -6.94
CA VAL A 155 4.48 11.29 -6.07
C VAL A 155 4.72 10.64 -4.72
N GLY A 156 5.98 10.55 -4.29
CA GLY A 156 6.36 10.00 -2.99
C GLY A 156 6.01 10.94 -1.84
N MET A 157 5.33 10.44 -0.82
CA MET A 157 4.88 11.20 0.34
C MET A 157 5.21 10.44 1.65
N PRO A 158 6.45 10.51 2.14
CA PRO A 158 6.88 9.73 3.30
C PRO A 158 6.18 10.21 4.59
N PRO A 159 5.50 9.32 5.36
CA PRO A 159 4.76 9.70 6.56
C PRO A 159 5.56 10.57 7.54
N PHE A 160 6.84 10.27 7.75
CA PHE A 160 7.68 11.07 8.64
C PHE A 160 7.80 12.54 8.21
N ALA A 161 7.88 12.82 6.91
CA ALA A 161 7.99 14.19 6.43
C ALA A 161 6.63 14.89 6.36
N CYS A 162 5.55 14.11 6.26
CA CYS A 162 4.17 14.60 6.18
C CYS A 162 3.51 14.78 7.56
N GLY A 163 4.26 14.80 8.66
CA GLY A 163 3.72 15.13 9.98
C GLY A 163 2.97 13.99 10.68
N TRP A 164 3.29 12.73 10.36
CA TRP A 164 2.69 11.58 11.02
C TRP A 164 3.54 11.18 12.24
N SER A 165 2.89 10.92 13.37
CA SER A 165 3.52 10.52 14.63
C SER A 165 2.71 9.45 15.34
N THR A 166 3.38 8.75 16.25
CA THR A 166 2.73 7.77 17.13
C THR A 166 2.83 8.16 18.60
N GLN A 167 2.04 7.51 19.43
CA GLN A 167 2.15 7.54 20.88
C GLN A 167 1.96 6.10 21.37
N GLN A 168 2.98 5.54 22.04
CA GLN A 168 2.97 4.14 22.45
C GLN A 168 2.67 3.18 21.28
N ARG A 169 3.29 3.42 20.11
CA ARG A 169 3.12 2.61 18.88
C ARG A 169 1.75 2.69 18.21
N ASN A 170 0.83 3.49 18.74
CA ASN A 170 -0.45 3.77 18.10
C ASN A 170 -0.36 5.09 17.34
N LEU A 171 -1.04 5.20 16.21
CA LEU A 171 -1.11 6.45 15.46
C LEU A 171 -1.69 7.57 16.34
N ALA A 172 -0.93 8.63 16.56
CA ALA A 172 -1.31 9.76 17.41
C ALA A 172 -1.74 10.97 16.57
N SER A 173 -0.98 11.26 15.52
CA SER A 173 -1.28 12.33 14.56
C SER A 173 -0.97 11.86 13.14
N ALA A 174 -1.79 12.32 12.19
CA ALA A 174 -1.62 12.08 10.77
C ALA A 174 -2.18 13.27 9.99
N ASP A 175 -1.29 14.07 9.40
CA ASP A 175 -1.68 15.13 8.49
C ASP A 175 -1.78 14.59 7.05
N ALA A 176 -3.01 14.58 6.52
CA ALA A 176 -3.31 14.16 5.16
C ALA A 176 -3.53 15.34 4.20
N SER A 177 -3.32 16.58 4.64
CA SER A 177 -3.57 17.79 3.84
C SER A 177 -2.82 17.76 2.50
N GLN A 178 -1.54 17.40 2.53
CA GLN A 178 -0.72 17.30 1.31
C GLN A 178 -1.16 16.14 0.40
N ILE A 179 -1.67 15.04 0.98
CA ILE A 179 -2.21 13.89 0.23
C ILE A 179 -3.48 14.33 -0.52
N ILE A 180 -4.38 15.04 0.15
CA ILE A 180 -5.60 15.57 -0.44
C ILE A 180 -5.28 16.60 -1.54
N GLN A 181 -4.30 17.48 -1.30
CA GLN A 181 -3.85 18.44 -2.30
C GLN A 181 -3.26 17.78 -3.55
N SER A 182 -2.47 16.71 -3.39
CA SER A 182 -1.88 16.01 -4.53
C SER A 182 -2.94 15.24 -5.33
N LEU A 183 -3.92 14.63 -4.67
CA LEU A 183 -5.11 14.05 -5.31
C LEU A 183 -5.89 15.08 -6.13
N HIS A 184 -6.15 16.28 -5.57
CA HIS A 184 -6.80 17.37 -6.30
C HIS A 184 -5.99 17.85 -7.51
N ALA A 185 -4.66 17.73 -7.48
CA ALA A 185 -3.78 18.06 -8.60
C ALA A 185 -3.68 16.93 -9.64
N GLY A 186 -4.34 15.78 -9.44
CA GLY A 186 -4.32 14.64 -10.36
C GLY A 186 -3.12 13.72 -10.19
N PHE A 187 -2.38 13.83 -9.09
CA PHE A 187 -1.30 12.89 -8.75
C PHE A 187 -1.85 11.64 -8.05
N VAL A 188 -1.07 10.56 -8.11
CA VAL A 188 -1.25 9.36 -7.31
C VAL A 188 -0.26 9.39 -6.14
N PRO A 189 -0.70 9.65 -4.90
CA PRO A 189 0.17 9.65 -3.74
C PRO A 189 0.74 8.25 -3.47
N VAL A 190 2.03 8.17 -3.21
CA VAL A 190 2.74 6.93 -2.85
C VAL A 190 3.34 7.09 -1.45
N LEU A 191 2.77 6.39 -0.48
CA LEU A 191 3.23 6.35 0.90
C LEU A 191 3.89 5.00 1.21
N HIS A 192 4.48 4.88 2.40
CA HIS A 192 5.10 3.64 2.83
C HIS A 192 5.08 3.47 4.35
N GLY A 193 5.19 2.23 4.82
CA GLY A 193 5.54 1.98 6.22
C GLY A 193 6.86 2.67 6.55
N ASP A 194 6.94 3.34 7.70
CA ASP A 194 8.01 4.29 7.97
C ASP A 194 8.50 4.23 9.41
N ALA A 195 9.73 4.69 9.66
CA ALA A 195 10.20 4.95 11.02
C ALA A 195 9.83 6.40 11.39
N VAL A 196 8.97 6.55 12.39
CA VAL A 196 8.40 7.84 12.80
C VAL A 196 8.76 8.18 14.24
N PHE A 197 8.57 9.44 14.61
CA PHE A 197 8.66 9.84 16.01
C PHE A 197 7.48 9.30 16.79
N ASP A 198 7.78 8.85 18.01
CA ASP A 198 6.79 8.45 19.00
C ASP A 198 6.88 9.36 20.22
N GLU A 199 5.75 9.88 20.67
CA GLU A 199 5.69 10.86 21.77
C GLU A 199 6.19 10.31 23.12
N LEU A 200 6.10 8.99 23.33
CA LEU A 200 6.48 8.35 24.60
C LEU A 200 7.66 7.39 24.47
N LEU A 201 7.93 6.88 23.27
CA LEU A 201 9.04 5.96 22.99
C LEU A 201 10.21 6.62 22.24
N ASP A 202 10.15 7.92 21.97
CA ASP A 202 11.00 8.69 21.06
C ASP A 202 10.81 8.34 19.58
N CYS A 203 10.76 7.05 19.23
CA CYS A 203 10.51 6.57 17.87
C CYS A 203 9.87 5.19 17.84
N THR A 204 9.24 4.85 16.73
CA THR A 204 8.81 3.47 16.43
C THR A 204 8.60 3.27 14.93
N ILE A 205 8.09 2.09 14.56
CA ILE A 205 7.69 1.75 13.19
C ILE A 205 6.19 1.96 13.03
N LEU A 206 5.81 2.81 12.09
CA LEU A 206 4.45 2.95 11.60
C LEU A 206 4.25 1.99 10.42
N SER A 207 3.41 0.97 10.58
CA SER A 207 3.18 -0.01 9.52
C SER A 207 2.35 0.58 8.38
N GLY A 208 2.58 0.09 7.16
CA GLY A 208 1.76 0.49 6.01
C GLY A 208 0.30 0.04 6.11
N ASP A 209 0.01 -0.99 6.91
CA ASP A 209 -1.37 -1.47 7.12
C ASP A 209 -2.16 -0.48 8.01
N VAL A 210 -1.53 0.05 9.06
CA VAL A 210 -2.08 1.14 9.89
C VAL A 210 -2.32 2.41 9.06
N ILE A 211 -1.41 2.74 8.15
CA ILE A 211 -1.54 3.89 7.24
C ILE A 211 -2.79 3.72 6.36
N ILE A 212 -2.98 2.56 5.74
CA ILE A 212 -4.15 2.32 4.89
C ILE A 212 -5.45 2.36 5.70
N ARG A 213 -5.50 1.74 6.88
CA ARG A 213 -6.69 1.82 7.74
C ARG A 213 -7.05 3.27 8.05
N HIS A 214 -6.06 4.08 8.43
CA HIS A 214 -6.29 5.49 8.73
C HIS A 214 -6.78 6.28 7.50
N LEU A 215 -6.16 6.06 6.33
CA LEU A 215 -6.60 6.71 5.09
C LEU A 215 -8.00 6.26 4.66
N ALA A 216 -8.35 4.98 4.87
CA ALA A 216 -9.69 4.47 4.58
C ALA A 216 -10.76 5.10 5.48
N GLN A 217 -10.43 5.32 6.76
CA GLN A 217 -11.31 6.07 7.69
C GLN A 217 -11.50 7.52 7.25
N LEU A 218 -10.44 8.17 6.78
CA LEU A 218 -10.48 9.58 6.41
C LEU A 218 -11.15 9.83 5.05
N LEU A 219 -10.90 8.95 4.07
CA LEU A 219 -11.21 9.21 2.66
C LEU A 219 -12.29 8.28 2.09
N THR A 220 -12.67 7.23 2.83
CA THR A 220 -13.75 6.28 2.49
C THR A 220 -13.70 5.81 1.03
N PRO A 221 -12.61 5.12 0.61
CA PRO A 221 -12.48 4.66 -0.76
C PRO A 221 -13.56 3.64 -1.11
N LYS A 222 -13.86 3.45 -2.40
CA LYS A 222 -14.84 2.42 -2.82
C LYS A 222 -14.43 1.01 -2.40
N TYR A 223 -13.13 0.72 -2.40
CA TYR A 223 -12.56 -0.55 -1.94
C TYR A 223 -11.07 -0.39 -1.63
N VAL A 224 -10.50 -1.33 -0.89
CA VAL A 224 -9.06 -1.43 -0.59
C VAL A 224 -8.52 -2.73 -1.15
N VAL A 225 -7.31 -2.71 -1.70
CA VAL A 225 -6.63 -3.89 -2.24
C VAL A 225 -5.31 -4.11 -1.52
N PHE A 226 -5.11 -5.29 -0.93
CA PHE A 226 -3.83 -5.77 -0.46
C PHE A 226 -3.21 -6.73 -1.48
N LEU A 227 -2.15 -6.29 -2.12
CA LEU A 227 -1.34 -7.10 -3.01
C LEU A 227 -0.22 -7.78 -2.21
N THR A 228 -0.14 -9.11 -2.30
CA THR A 228 0.78 -9.96 -1.52
C THR A 228 1.48 -10.99 -2.42
N ASP A 229 2.38 -11.81 -1.85
CA ASP A 229 3.11 -12.89 -2.53
C ASP A 229 2.34 -14.23 -2.55
N VAL A 230 1.14 -14.27 -1.97
CA VAL A 230 0.27 -15.45 -1.88
C VAL A 230 -1.16 -15.12 -2.34
N HIS A 231 -2.00 -16.11 -2.64
CA HIS A 231 -3.33 -15.84 -3.21
C HIS A 231 -4.29 -15.10 -2.28
N GLY A 232 -4.10 -15.13 -0.97
CA GLY A 232 -4.95 -14.44 0.00
C GLY A 232 -4.60 -14.87 1.42
N VAL A 233 -5.60 -14.88 2.29
CA VAL A 233 -5.50 -15.39 3.66
C VAL A 233 -5.71 -16.90 3.65
N TYR A 234 -4.80 -17.64 4.26
CA TYR A 234 -4.90 -19.07 4.45
C TYR A 234 -5.17 -19.39 5.91
N ASP A 235 -5.77 -20.54 6.19
CA ASP A 235 -6.04 -21.02 7.55
C ASP A 235 -4.78 -21.43 8.33
N ARG A 236 -3.67 -21.63 7.61
CA ARG A 236 -2.33 -22.02 8.08
C ARG A 236 -1.28 -21.51 7.07
N PRO A 237 0.03 -21.73 7.28
CA PRO A 237 1.06 -21.29 6.32
C PRO A 237 0.75 -21.77 4.89
N PRO A 238 0.78 -20.89 3.86
CA PRO A 238 0.49 -21.28 2.47
C PRO A 238 1.47 -22.30 1.86
N THR A 239 2.59 -22.57 2.54
CA THR A 239 3.57 -23.60 2.19
C THR A 239 3.14 -25.00 2.63
N ASP A 240 2.15 -25.09 3.53
CA ASP A 240 1.56 -26.35 3.95
C ASP A 240 0.67 -26.90 2.81
N PRO A 241 0.85 -28.16 2.36
CA PRO A 241 0.02 -28.76 1.32
C PRO A 241 -1.48 -28.80 1.64
N ASP A 242 -1.83 -28.82 2.92
CA ASP A 242 -3.22 -28.84 3.40
C ASP A 242 -3.76 -27.43 3.68
N ALA A 243 -3.03 -26.38 3.30
CA ALA A 243 -3.46 -25.00 3.52
C ALA A 243 -4.69 -24.65 2.68
N VAL A 244 -5.70 -24.10 3.35
CA VAL A 244 -6.97 -23.75 2.74
C VAL A 244 -7.07 -22.24 2.62
N LEU A 245 -7.29 -21.76 1.38
CA LEU A 245 -7.55 -20.35 1.11
C LEU A 245 -8.93 -19.96 1.66
N LEU A 246 -8.93 -19.00 2.59
CA LEU A 246 -10.13 -18.37 3.13
C LEU A 246 -10.62 -17.34 2.09
N ARG A 247 -11.65 -17.69 1.31
CA ARG A 247 -12.13 -16.87 0.19
C ARG A 247 -13.00 -15.70 0.62
N GLU A 248 -13.76 -15.87 1.70
CA GLU A 248 -14.70 -14.84 2.18
C GLU A 248 -14.70 -14.80 3.70
N ILE A 249 -14.45 -13.60 4.24
CA ILE A 249 -14.48 -13.29 5.67
C ILE A 249 -15.48 -12.16 5.88
N GLU A 250 -16.39 -12.33 6.83
CA GLU A 250 -17.32 -11.29 7.26
C GLU A 250 -16.90 -10.74 8.61
N VAL A 251 -17.12 -9.44 8.80
CA VAL A 251 -16.79 -8.71 10.03
C VAL A 251 -18.05 -8.11 10.61
N ASP A 252 -18.33 -8.42 11.88
CA ASP A 252 -19.48 -7.90 12.60
C ASP A 252 -19.25 -6.47 13.13
N ASP A 253 -20.32 -5.86 13.64
CA ASP A 253 -20.30 -4.51 14.20
C ASP A 253 -19.38 -4.36 15.42
N ASN A 254 -19.10 -5.45 16.14
CA ASN A 254 -18.20 -5.46 17.29
C ASN A 254 -16.72 -5.62 16.88
N GLY A 255 -16.46 -5.93 15.61
CA GLY A 255 -15.14 -6.22 15.07
C GLY A 255 -14.69 -7.66 15.24
N GLY A 256 -15.59 -8.55 15.64
CA GLY A 256 -15.41 -9.98 15.44
C GLY A 256 -15.45 -10.28 13.95
N TRP A 257 -14.69 -11.29 13.51
CA TRP A 257 -14.70 -11.74 12.13
C TRP A 257 -14.87 -13.25 12.05
N SER A 258 -15.50 -13.73 10.99
CA SER A 258 -15.74 -15.15 10.76
C SER A 258 -15.55 -15.52 9.29
N VAL A 259 -15.11 -16.75 9.05
CA VAL A 259 -14.91 -17.27 7.69
C VAL A 259 -16.25 -17.77 7.15
N VAL A 260 -16.70 -17.17 6.05
CA VAL A 260 -17.92 -17.58 5.34
C VAL A 260 -17.61 -18.64 4.29
N LYS A 261 -16.46 -18.52 3.61
CA LYS A 261 -16.02 -19.47 2.59
C LYS A 261 -14.54 -19.84 2.75
N PRO A 262 -14.20 -21.13 2.85
CA PRO A 262 -15.12 -22.27 3.02
C PRO A 262 -15.80 -22.26 4.39
N ALA A 263 -16.93 -22.92 4.53
CA ALA A 263 -17.55 -23.16 5.83
C ALA A 263 -16.64 -24.09 6.64
N LEU A 264 -15.79 -23.52 7.50
CA LEU A 264 -14.93 -24.29 8.38
C LEU A 264 -15.80 -24.94 9.47
N GLN A 265 -15.67 -26.25 9.66
CA GLN A 265 -16.27 -26.91 10.83
C GLN A 265 -15.50 -26.47 12.08
N ASP A 266 -16.24 -25.94 13.05
CA ASP A 266 -15.73 -25.47 14.33
C ASP A 266 -15.19 -26.65 15.16
N ASN A 267 -13.97 -27.09 14.86
CA ASN A 267 -13.31 -28.20 15.53
C ASN A 267 -12.49 -27.73 16.75
N GLY A 268 -12.76 -26.53 17.29
CA GLY A 268 -12.09 -25.99 18.48
C GLY A 268 -10.59 -25.69 18.32
N LYS A 269 -10.02 -25.95 17.14
CA LYS A 269 -8.72 -25.42 16.73
C LYS A 269 -8.99 -24.12 15.99
N GLY A 270 -8.82 -22.99 16.69
CA GLY A 270 -8.86 -21.68 16.06
C GLY A 270 -7.93 -21.63 14.84
N VAL A 271 -8.22 -20.74 13.90
CA VAL A 271 -7.34 -20.50 12.74
C VAL A 271 -5.95 -20.14 13.27
N GLU A 272 -4.96 -21.01 13.10
CA GLU A 272 -3.57 -20.73 13.44
C GLU A 272 -2.99 -19.81 12.36
N ILE A 273 -3.24 -18.52 12.51
CA ILE A 273 -2.66 -17.50 11.64
C ILE A 273 -1.18 -17.38 12.00
N SER A 274 -0.34 -18.14 11.31
CA SER A 274 1.10 -18.17 11.58
C SER A 274 1.74 -16.79 11.40
N VAL A 275 2.46 -16.33 12.41
CA VAL A 275 3.37 -15.18 12.30
C VAL A 275 4.70 -15.70 11.74
N ALA A 276 5.07 -15.27 10.53
CA ALA A 276 6.41 -15.58 10.01
C ALA A 276 7.47 -14.92 10.91
N SER A 277 8.51 -15.67 11.29
CA SER A 277 9.54 -15.31 12.29
C SER A 277 10.39 -14.06 11.99
N HIS A 278 10.18 -13.41 10.84
CA HIS A 278 10.89 -12.20 10.40
C HIS A 278 9.99 -10.96 10.24
N ASP A 279 8.70 -11.04 10.60
CA ASP A 279 7.77 -9.91 10.53
C ASP A 279 7.67 -9.20 11.89
N THR A 280 8.36 -8.06 12.04
CA THR A 280 8.32 -7.23 13.26
C THR A 280 7.01 -6.46 13.44
N THR A 281 6.02 -6.63 12.54
CA THR A 281 4.73 -5.91 12.55
C THR A 281 3.51 -6.78 12.88
N GLY A 282 3.71 -8.04 13.30
CA GLY A 282 2.64 -8.93 13.77
C GLY A 282 1.99 -9.81 12.69
N GLY A 283 2.64 -9.99 11.54
CA GLY A 283 2.32 -11.08 10.62
C GLY A 283 1.01 -10.89 9.83
N MET A 284 0.35 -12.01 9.49
CA MET A 284 -0.94 -12.02 8.78
C MET A 284 -2.12 -11.65 9.68
N GLU A 285 -2.01 -11.89 11.00
CA GLU A 285 -3.07 -11.58 11.96
C GLU A 285 -3.31 -10.07 12.04
N THR A 286 -2.26 -9.26 12.22
CA THR A 286 -2.38 -7.80 12.19
C THR A 286 -2.98 -7.31 10.87
N LYS A 287 -2.61 -7.91 9.74
CA LYS A 287 -3.17 -7.55 8.42
C LYS A 287 -4.67 -7.79 8.35
N ILE A 288 -5.14 -8.93 8.89
CA ILE A 288 -6.56 -9.25 8.96
C ILE A 288 -7.28 -8.29 9.91
N LEU A 289 -6.69 -7.93 11.05
CA LEU A 289 -7.29 -6.97 11.98
C LEU A 289 -7.42 -5.56 11.37
N GLU A 290 -6.39 -5.07 10.68
CA GLU A 290 -6.44 -3.78 9.99
C GLU A 290 -7.45 -3.83 8.82
N ALA A 291 -7.47 -4.93 8.05
CA ALA A 291 -8.45 -5.13 6.97
C ALA A 291 -9.88 -5.25 7.51
N ALA A 292 -10.09 -5.90 8.65
CA ALA A 292 -11.38 -6.02 9.29
C ALA A 292 -11.85 -4.65 9.83
N ALA A 293 -10.94 -3.85 10.38
CA ALA A 293 -11.23 -2.49 10.79
C ALA A 293 -11.66 -1.59 9.60
N ILE A 294 -11.10 -1.83 8.40
CA ILE A 294 -11.53 -1.16 7.17
C ILE A 294 -12.91 -1.67 6.73
N ALA A 295 -13.13 -2.98 6.74
CA ALA A 295 -14.39 -3.61 6.34
C ALA A 295 -15.60 -3.11 7.15
N ARG A 296 -15.41 -2.86 8.45
CA ARG A 296 -16.44 -2.28 9.35
C ARG A 296 -16.87 -0.86 8.95
N LEU A 297 -16.08 -0.16 8.15
CA LEU A 297 -16.45 1.15 7.61
C LEU A 297 -17.39 1.03 6.40
N GLY A 298 -17.79 -0.20 6.03
CA GLY A 298 -18.53 -0.49 4.81
C GLY A 298 -17.67 -0.49 3.55
N VAL A 299 -16.34 -0.60 3.71
CA VAL A 299 -15.37 -0.61 2.60
C VAL A 299 -14.89 -2.03 2.36
N ASP A 300 -15.20 -2.59 1.20
CA ASP A 300 -14.71 -3.91 0.82
C ASP A 300 -13.17 -3.96 0.76
N VAL A 301 -12.59 -5.03 1.29
CA VAL A 301 -11.14 -5.29 1.22
C VAL A 301 -10.88 -6.56 0.42
N TYR A 302 -9.98 -6.46 -0.55
CA TYR A 302 -9.54 -7.59 -1.38
C TYR A 302 -8.07 -7.91 -1.09
N ILE A 303 -7.75 -9.16 -0.80
CA ILE A 303 -6.37 -9.64 -0.61
C ILE A 303 -6.06 -10.66 -1.69
N THR A 304 -5.03 -10.40 -2.51
CA THR A 304 -4.69 -11.27 -3.64
C THR A 304 -3.21 -11.19 -4.03
N LYS A 305 -2.76 -12.18 -4.80
CA LYS A 305 -1.37 -12.30 -5.25
C LYS A 305 -1.09 -11.33 -6.39
N VAL A 306 0.04 -10.63 -6.32
CA VAL A 306 0.59 -9.88 -7.48
C VAL A 306 0.80 -10.78 -8.69
N ASP A 307 0.90 -10.16 -9.87
CA ASP A 307 1.19 -10.86 -11.12
C ASP A 307 0.18 -11.97 -11.45
N THR A 308 -1.11 -11.71 -11.17
CA THR A 308 -2.20 -12.62 -11.53
C THR A 308 -3.35 -11.86 -12.20
N GLU A 309 -4.23 -12.57 -12.89
CA GLU A 309 -5.49 -11.96 -13.36
C GLU A 309 -6.36 -11.45 -12.19
N HIS A 310 -6.24 -12.10 -11.03
CA HIS A 310 -7.00 -11.76 -9.82
C HIS A 310 -6.56 -10.42 -9.23
N SER A 311 -5.26 -10.08 -9.24
CA SER A 311 -4.80 -8.75 -8.84
C SER A 311 -5.36 -7.65 -9.74
N LEU A 312 -5.37 -7.85 -11.06
CA LEU A 312 -6.00 -6.89 -11.97
C LEU A 312 -7.51 -6.74 -11.72
N ARG A 313 -8.22 -7.85 -11.50
CA ARG A 313 -9.65 -7.83 -11.16
C ARG A 313 -9.93 -7.07 -9.87
N ALA A 314 -9.12 -7.27 -8.83
CA ALA A 314 -9.21 -6.53 -7.57
C ALA A 314 -8.95 -5.03 -7.76
N LEU A 315 -7.90 -4.66 -8.49
CA LEU A 315 -7.55 -3.26 -8.77
C LEU A 315 -8.62 -2.52 -9.58
N LYS A 316 -9.44 -3.25 -10.36
CA LYS A 316 -10.61 -2.71 -11.06
C LYS A 316 -11.87 -2.67 -10.18
N GLY A 317 -11.88 -3.33 -9.02
CA GLY A 317 -13.08 -3.54 -8.21
C GLY A 317 -14.07 -4.52 -8.83
N ALA A 318 -13.60 -5.39 -9.73
CA ALA A 318 -14.41 -6.37 -10.47
C ALA A 318 -14.31 -7.77 -9.85
N VAL A 319 -14.50 -7.84 -8.54
CA VAL A 319 -14.44 -9.09 -7.76
C VAL A 319 -15.84 -9.67 -7.62
N ASN A 320 -16.01 -10.93 -8.02
CA ASN A 320 -17.26 -11.68 -7.88
C ASN A 320 -17.01 -12.93 -7.04
N THR A 321 -17.50 -12.94 -5.79
CA THR A 321 -17.31 -14.06 -4.86
C THR A 321 -18.35 -15.19 -5.02
N CYS A 322 -19.27 -15.07 -5.99
CA CYS A 322 -20.19 -16.14 -6.35
C CYS A 322 -19.60 -17.14 -7.36
N SER A 323 -18.47 -16.79 -7.98
CA SER A 323 -17.79 -17.65 -8.95
C SER A 323 -16.54 -18.29 -8.32
N ASP A 324 -16.35 -19.58 -8.57
CA ASP A 324 -15.20 -20.35 -8.05
C ASP A 324 -13.88 -19.98 -8.73
N ASP A 325 -13.94 -19.22 -9.84
CA ASP A 325 -12.79 -18.74 -10.61
C ASP A 325 -11.96 -17.66 -9.88
N TRP A 326 -12.50 -17.02 -8.84
CA TRP A 326 -11.81 -16.00 -8.07
C TRP A 326 -10.82 -16.61 -7.06
N LEU A 327 -9.52 -16.37 -7.23
CA LEU A 327 -8.49 -16.71 -6.24
C LEU A 327 -8.05 -15.48 -5.46
N GLY A 328 -8.71 -15.28 -4.33
CA GLY A 328 -8.27 -14.40 -3.26
C GLY A 328 -9.26 -14.34 -2.11
N THR A 329 -8.96 -13.49 -1.13
CA THR A 329 -9.80 -13.29 0.04
C THR A 329 -10.55 -11.98 -0.09
N VAL A 330 -11.86 -12.00 0.13
CA VAL A 330 -12.65 -10.79 0.33
C VAL A 330 -13.01 -10.68 1.81
N ILE A 331 -12.79 -9.50 2.38
CA ILE A 331 -13.18 -9.14 3.74
C ILE A 331 -14.18 -7.99 3.64
N ARG A 332 -15.37 -8.17 4.21
CA ARG A 332 -16.47 -7.20 4.14
C ARG A 332 -17.27 -7.16 5.44
N SER A 333 -18.05 -6.10 5.64
CA SER A 333 -19.01 -6.06 6.74
C SER A 333 -20.05 -7.17 6.58
N ALA A 334 -20.41 -7.83 7.69
CA ALA A 334 -21.60 -8.66 7.76
C ALA A 334 -22.83 -7.80 7.44
N LYS A 335 -23.80 -8.40 6.76
CA LYS A 335 -25.08 -7.76 6.42
C LYS A 335 -26.08 -7.83 7.57
#